data_AF-A0A7Z0VRU3-F1
#
_entry.id   AF-A0A7Z0VRU3-F1
#
_cell.length_a   1.000
_cell.length_b   1.000
_cell.length_c   1.000
_cell.angle_alpha   90.00
_cell.angle_beta   90.00
_cell.angle_gamma   90.00
#
_symmetry.space_group_name_H-M   'P 1'
#
loop_
_entity.id
_entity.type
_entity.pdbx_description
1 polymer ?
#
loop_
_entity_poly.entity_id
_entity_poly.type
_entity_poly.pdbx_seq_one_letter_code
_entity_poly.pdbx_strand_id
1 'polypeptide(L)'
;MANGLDQAQRGVQKLSAGASTLDKNSGQLRTGANALSGGLDSLSQGAGKASEGGKQLAGGIDKLTTGASSLEDGLRDGAEQVPTVDKGQAKKVSKAASGVADVKSVRQNPVHDNGAGFAPFFMALCLWIGGIAIFLIFPALALRRHPEESFWRCGFRSMAIGALFGALQAVTVVTGLQLFLKLDAQNFGALVLIAVLASIGYVAVNQACVAALGYRGRALSVILLCLQITSTGATFPVETAPRFFQFLSPLLPMTHVARTIRAAIAGGELHLGKALVVLAIWTLLSWVATLISAARRKGQRPMPYDPALTFKKVPSVSSPLGANSANNVEDFDQSTRQAKENLPS
;
A
#
# COMPACT_ATOMS: atom_id res chain seq x y z
N MET A 1 89.84 -32.65 -41.88
CA MET A 1 88.81 -33.21 -40.99
C MET A 1 87.88 -32.13 -40.41
N ALA A 2 88.37 -30.97 -39.96
CA ALA A 2 87.53 -29.91 -39.38
C ALA A 2 86.37 -29.42 -40.28
N ASN A 3 86.63 -29.07 -41.55
CA ASN A 3 85.59 -28.56 -42.47
C ASN A 3 84.45 -29.58 -42.75
N GLY A 4 84.74 -30.88 -42.74
CA GLY A 4 83.74 -31.93 -42.95
C GLY A 4 82.80 -32.10 -41.76
N LEU A 5 83.32 -31.91 -40.54
CA LEU A 5 82.54 -31.97 -39.31
C LEU A 5 81.59 -30.76 -39.20
N ASP A 6 82.06 -29.56 -39.54
CA ASP A 6 81.22 -28.35 -39.57
C ASP A 6 80.09 -28.47 -40.61
N GLN A 7 80.39 -29.05 -41.78
CA GLN A 7 79.38 -29.29 -42.82
C GLN A 7 78.33 -30.32 -42.36
N ALA A 8 78.77 -31.41 -41.70
CA ALA A 8 77.87 -32.40 -41.11
C ALA A 8 76.99 -31.78 -40.01
N GLN A 9 77.56 -30.95 -39.13
CA GLN A 9 76.81 -30.26 -38.07
C GLN A 9 75.75 -29.32 -38.64
N ARG A 10 76.07 -28.52 -39.67
CA ARG A 10 75.09 -27.68 -40.37
C ARG A 10 74.01 -28.50 -41.08
N GLY A 11 74.38 -29.65 -41.66
CA GLY A 11 73.45 -30.59 -42.26
C GLY A 11 72.44 -31.14 -41.25
N VAL A 12 72.92 -31.58 -40.08
CA VAL A 12 72.08 -32.06 -38.97
C VAL A 12 71.18 -30.95 -38.42
N GLN A 13 71.69 -29.71 -38.28
CA GLN A 13 70.89 -28.57 -37.85
C GLN A 13 69.77 -28.24 -38.86
N LYS A 14 70.07 -28.25 -40.17
CA LYS A 14 69.04 -28.06 -41.21
C LYS A 14 68.01 -29.17 -41.21
N LEU A 15 68.43 -30.43 -41.06
CA LEU A 15 67.52 -31.56 -40.95
C LEU A 15 66.62 -31.45 -39.72
N SER A 16 67.17 -31.08 -38.57
CA SER A 16 66.40 -30.83 -37.34
C SER A 16 65.40 -29.69 -37.51
N ALA A 17 65.79 -28.60 -38.15
CA ALA A 17 64.89 -27.48 -38.44
C ALA A 17 63.77 -27.89 -39.42
N GLY A 18 64.12 -28.67 -40.44
CA GLY A 18 63.16 -29.26 -41.39
C GLY A 18 62.17 -30.19 -40.71
N ALA A 19 62.65 -31.10 -39.85
CA ALA A 19 61.82 -32.00 -39.06
C ALA A 19 60.89 -31.23 -38.11
N SER A 20 61.38 -30.19 -37.42
CA SER A 20 60.54 -29.34 -36.58
C SER A 20 59.47 -28.58 -37.37
N THR A 21 59.80 -28.15 -38.59
CA THR A 21 58.85 -27.48 -39.49
C THR A 21 57.78 -28.47 -39.98
N LEU A 22 58.18 -29.68 -40.34
CA LEU A 22 57.27 -30.73 -40.76
C LEU A 22 56.31 -31.10 -39.62
N ASP A 23 56.81 -31.29 -38.40
CA ASP A 23 55.99 -31.58 -37.21
C ASP A 23 54.93 -30.50 -36.96
N LYS A 24 55.33 -29.21 -37.03
CA LYS A 24 54.39 -28.07 -36.94
C LYS A 24 53.33 -28.11 -38.04
N ASN A 25 53.73 -28.31 -39.29
CA ASN A 25 52.81 -28.35 -40.43
C ASN A 25 51.86 -29.57 -40.35
N SER A 26 52.34 -30.73 -39.89
CA SER A 26 51.51 -31.90 -39.61
C SER A 26 50.50 -31.64 -38.49
N GLY A 27 50.91 -30.91 -37.44
CA GLY A 27 50.01 -30.44 -36.39
C GLY A 27 48.92 -29.49 -36.90
N GLN A 28 49.28 -28.55 -37.77
CA GLN A 28 48.33 -27.64 -38.43
C GLN A 28 47.37 -28.41 -39.35
N LEU A 29 47.87 -29.34 -40.15
CA LEU A 29 47.03 -30.17 -41.04
C LEU A 29 46.03 -31.01 -40.25
N ARG A 30 46.46 -31.65 -39.17
CA ARG A 30 45.57 -32.40 -38.26
C ARG A 30 44.49 -31.49 -37.67
N THR A 31 44.86 -30.28 -37.29
CA THR A 31 43.90 -29.29 -36.76
C THR A 31 42.88 -28.88 -37.83
N GLY A 32 43.33 -28.62 -39.07
CA GLY A 32 42.46 -28.33 -40.21
C GLY A 32 41.52 -29.49 -40.56
N ALA A 33 42.02 -30.73 -40.53
CA ALA A 33 41.21 -31.92 -40.78
C ALA A 33 40.13 -32.12 -39.70
N ASN A 34 40.47 -31.90 -38.42
CA ASN A 34 39.50 -31.95 -37.33
C ASN A 34 38.44 -30.84 -37.46
N ALA A 35 38.85 -29.63 -37.84
CA ALA A 35 37.93 -28.51 -38.08
C ALA A 35 36.98 -28.81 -39.26
N LEU A 36 37.49 -29.39 -40.35
CA LEU A 36 36.69 -29.82 -41.49
C LEU A 36 35.69 -30.90 -41.09
N SER A 37 36.11 -31.92 -40.32
CA SER A 37 35.21 -32.95 -39.81
C SER A 37 34.08 -32.34 -38.97
N GLY A 38 34.39 -31.43 -38.04
CA GLY A 38 33.37 -30.74 -37.24
C GLY A 38 32.44 -29.86 -38.09
N GLY A 39 32.97 -29.25 -39.16
CA GLY A 39 32.17 -28.51 -40.13
C GLY A 39 31.20 -29.39 -40.92
N LEU A 40 31.63 -30.59 -41.33
CA LEU A 40 30.80 -31.57 -42.02
C LEU A 40 29.71 -32.15 -41.12
N ASP A 41 30.02 -32.42 -39.86
CA ASP A 41 29.02 -32.84 -38.87
C ASP A 41 27.95 -31.77 -38.65
N SER A 42 28.38 -30.50 -38.56
CA SER A 42 27.48 -29.35 -38.44
C SER A 42 26.59 -29.18 -39.68
N LEU A 43 27.16 -29.37 -40.88
CA LEU A 43 26.41 -29.33 -42.14
C LEU A 43 25.38 -30.46 -42.22
N SER A 44 25.77 -31.68 -41.85
CA SER A 44 24.88 -32.85 -41.80
C SER A 44 23.69 -32.62 -40.86
N GLN A 45 23.96 -32.09 -39.66
CA GLN A 45 22.90 -31.71 -38.71
C GLN A 45 22.00 -30.59 -39.27
N GLY A 46 22.58 -29.59 -39.93
CA GLY A 46 21.84 -28.52 -40.59
C GLY A 46 20.91 -29.03 -41.70
N ALA A 47 21.40 -29.94 -42.54
CA ALA A 47 20.60 -30.58 -43.58
C ALA A 47 19.47 -31.44 -43.00
N GLY A 48 19.73 -32.16 -41.90
CA GLY A 48 18.70 -32.89 -41.16
C GLY A 48 17.58 -31.99 -40.63
N LYS A 49 17.95 -30.85 -40.02
CA LYS A 49 16.98 -29.85 -39.55
C LYS A 49 16.18 -29.23 -40.69
N ALA A 50 16.82 -28.93 -41.82
CA ALA A 50 16.14 -28.40 -43.00
C ALA A 50 15.13 -29.40 -43.59
N SER A 51 15.49 -30.69 -43.65
CA SER A 51 14.58 -31.76 -44.09
C SER A 51 13.36 -31.87 -43.17
N GLU A 52 13.58 -31.83 -41.85
CA GLU A 52 12.48 -31.88 -40.87
C GLU A 52 11.58 -30.64 -40.96
N GLY A 53 12.17 -29.45 -41.12
CA GLY A 53 11.41 -28.22 -41.38
C GLY A 53 10.57 -28.31 -42.66
N GLY A 54 11.09 -28.94 -43.71
CA GLY A 54 10.35 -29.21 -44.95
C GLY A 54 9.14 -30.13 -44.73
N LYS A 55 9.28 -31.19 -43.92
CA LYS A 55 8.16 -32.07 -43.55
C LYS A 55 7.09 -31.35 -42.72
N GLN A 56 7.51 -30.52 -41.77
CA GLN A 56 6.60 -29.72 -40.96
C GLN A 56 5.82 -28.72 -41.81
N LEU A 57 6.47 -28.07 -42.78
CA LEU A 57 5.82 -27.18 -43.73
C LEU A 57 4.78 -27.91 -44.59
N ALA A 58 5.12 -29.09 -45.13
CA ALA A 58 4.19 -29.92 -45.89
C ALA A 58 2.95 -30.27 -45.05
N GLY A 59 3.14 -30.74 -43.81
CA GLY A 59 2.02 -31.02 -42.90
C GLY A 59 1.21 -29.77 -42.52
N GLY A 60 1.82 -28.59 -42.49
CA GLY A 60 1.13 -27.31 -42.30
C GLY A 60 0.26 -26.93 -43.49
N ILE A 61 0.74 -27.17 -44.71
CA ILE A 61 -0.01 -26.95 -45.95
C ILE A 61 -1.23 -27.88 -46.01
N ASP A 62 -1.07 -29.17 -45.69
CA ASP A 62 -2.20 -30.12 -45.66
C ASP A 62 -3.29 -29.70 -44.67
N LYS A 63 -2.90 -29.21 -43.49
CA LYS A 63 -3.83 -28.66 -42.50
C LYS A 63 -4.54 -27.40 -43.00
N LEU A 64 -3.82 -26.51 -43.68
CA LEU A 64 -4.41 -25.29 -44.25
C LEU A 64 -5.43 -25.64 -45.33
N THR A 65 -5.09 -26.57 -46.24
CA THR A 65 -6.01 -27.04 -47.28
C THR A 65 -7.25 -27.69 -46.67
N THR A 66 -7.08 -28.56 -45.68
CA THR A 66 -8.21 -29.19 -44.97
C THR A 66 -9.09 -28.16 -44.28
N GLY A 67 -8.48 -27.17 -43.60
CA GLY A 67 -9.20 -26.09 -42.95
C GLY A 67 -9.94 -25.17 -43.92
N ALA A 68 -9.35 -24.89 -45.09
CA ALA A 68 -10.00 -24.12 -46.16
C ALA A 68 -11.23 -24.86 -46.72
N SER A 69 -11.12 -26.16 -46.98
CA SER A 69 -12.27 -26.98 -47.41
C SER A 69 -13.36 -27.05 -46.34
N SER A 70 -12.99 -27.22 -45.07
CA SER A 70 -13.96 -27.20 -43.97
C SER A 70 -14.65 -25.85 -43.83
N LEU A 71 -13.93 -24.75 -44.06
CA LEU A 71 -14.51 -23.41 -44.06
C LEU A 71 -15.48 -23.22 -45.24
N GLU A 72 -15.12 -23.69 -46.42
CA GLU A 72 -15.97 -23.65 -47.61
C GLU A 72 -17.28 -24.43 -47.38
N ASP A 73 -17.19 -25.66 -46.87
CA ASP A 73 -18.35 -26.47 -46.51
C ASP A 73 -19.20 -25.78 -45.44
N GLY A 74 -18.58 -25.25 -44.38
CA GLY A 74 -19.29 -24.52 -43.34
C GLY A 74 -19.98 -23.24 -43.84
N LEU A 75 -19.39 -22.54 -44.80
CA LEU A 75 -20.01 -21.37 -45.43
C LEU A 75 -21.18 -21.78 -46.33
N ARG A 76 -21.07 -22.89 -47.05
CA ARG A 76 -22.15 -23.44 -47.88
C ARG A 76 -23.32 -23.91 -47.02
N ASP A 77 -23.05 -24.70 -45.99
CA ASP A 77 -24.06 -25.17 -45.03
C ASP A 77 -24.71 -23.98 -44.31
N GLY A 78 -23.90 -22.99 -43.91
CA GLY A 78 -24.38 -21.76 -43.30
C GLY A 78 -25.30 -20.97 -44.24
N ALA A 79 -24.95 -20.89 -45.53
CA ALA A 79 -25.78 -20.22 -46.53
C ALA A 79 -27.12 -20.95 -46.77
N GLU A 80 -27.14 -22.29 -46.74
CA GLU A 80 -28.37 -23.08 -46.83
C GLU A 80 -29.25 -22.95 -45.58
N GLN A 81 -28.64 -22.78 -44.40
CA GLN A 81 -29.36 -22.59 -43.14
C GLN A 81 -29.89 -21.17 -42.93
N VAL A 82 -29.41 -20.17 -43.68
CA VAL A 82 -30.00 -18.83 -43.66
C VAL A 82 -31.39 -18.93 -44.29
N PRO A 83 -32.47 -18.79 -43.51
CA PRO A 83 -33.81 -18.83 -44.07
C PRO A 83 -33.93 -17.67 -45.07
N THR A 84 -34.45 -17.91 -46.27
CA THR A 84 -34.86 -16.83 -47.17
C THR A 84 -36.00 -16.08 -46.50
N VAL A 85 -35.65 -15.06 -45.73
CA VAL A 85 -36.61 -14.20 -45.05
C VAL A 85 -37.31 -13.39 -46.14
N ASP A 86 -38.55 -13.78 -46.45
CA ASP A 86 -39.39 -13.01 -47.35
C ASP A 86 -39.50 -11.57 -46.80
N LYS A 87 -39.56 -10.57 -47.69
CA LYS A 87 -39.38 -9.14 -47.36
C LYS A 87 -40.33 -8.65 -46.24
N GLY A 88 -41.44 -9.35 -45.98
CA GLY A 88 -42.36 -9.10 -44.88
C GLY A 88 -41.89 -9.53 -43.47
N GLN A 89 -41.03 -10.55 -43.34
CA GLN A 89 -40.55 -11.05 -42.04
C GLN A 89 -39.31 -10.27 -41.52
N ALA A 90 -38.49 -9.71 -42.41
CA ALA A 90 -37.34 -8.87 -42.05
C ALA A 90 -37.74 -7.67 -41.18
N LYS A 91 -38.93 -7.09 -41.44
CA LYS A 91 -39.48 -5.97 -40.66
C LYS A 91 -39.92 -6.40 -39.25
N LYS A 92 -40.34 -7.65 -39.05
CA LYS A 92 -40.69 -8.21 -37.74
C LYS A 92 -39.43 -8.52 -36.91
N VAL A 93 -38.39 -9.09 -37.53
CA VAL A 93 -37.11 -9.38 -36.86
C VAL A 93 -36.35 -8.10 -36.50
N SER A 94 -36.32 -7.11 -37.40
CA SER A 94 -35.76 -5.77 -37.12
C SER A 94 -36.43 -5.11 -35.91
N LYS A 95 -37.76 -5.20 -35.80
CA LYS A 95 -38.52 -4.63 -34.67
C LYS A 95 -38.25 -5.38 -33.35
N ALA A 96 -38.06 -6.69 -33.40
CA ALA A 96 -37.69 -7.50 -32.24
C ALA A 96 -36.25 -7.22 -31.77
N ALA A 97 -35.31 -7.06 -32.70
CA ALA A 97 -33.91 -6.72 -32.40
C ALA A 97 -33.76 -5.28 -31.86
N SER A 98 -34.55 -4.32 -32.35
CA SER A 98 -34.57 -2.94 -31.82
C SER A 98 -35.21 -2.80 -30.44
N GLY A 99 -35.96 -3.81 -29.98
CA GLY A 99 -36.61 -3.79 -28.67
C GLY A 99 -35.68 -4.05 -27.48
N VAL A 100 -34.41 -4.40 -27.71
CA VAL A 100 -33.51 -4.96 -26.68
C VAL A 100 -32.60 -3.94 -25.99
N ALA A 101 -32.66 -2.64 -26.28
CA ALA A 101 -31.79 -1.68 -25.59
C ALA A 101 -32.45 -0.34 -25.24
N ASP A 102 -33.57 -0.37 -24.52
CA ASP A 102 -33.85 0.71 -23.56
C ASP A 102 -33.09 0.38 -22.26
N VAL A 103 -31.78 0.65 -22.24
CA VAL A 103 -30.96 0.48 -21.04
C VAL A 103 -31.33 1.60 -20.06
N LYS A 104 -32.40 1.36 -19.29
CA LYS A 104 -32.73 2.21 -18.14
C LYS A 104 -31.67 2.03 -17.07
N SER A 105 -30.71 2.97 -17.02
CA SER A 105 -29.74 3.05 -15.96
C SER A 105 -30.44 3.36 -14.63
N VAL A 106 -30.75 2.33 -13.83
CA VAL A 106 -31.27 2.52 -12.48
C VAL A 106 -30.07 2.75 -11.55
N ARG A 107 -29.88 3.99 -11.11
CA ARG A 107 -28.87 4.33 -10.11
C ARG A 107 -29.38 3.88 -8.73
N GLN A 108 -28.83 2.79 -8.22
CA GLN A 108 -29.12 2.34 -6.84
C GLN A 108 -28.42 3.29 -5.84
N ASN A 109 -29.15 3.72 -4.81
CA ASN A 109 -28.65 4.59 -3.73
C ASN A 109 -27.98 5.90 -4.22
N PRO A 110 -28.72 6.74 -4.98
CA PRO A 110 -28.17 7.98 -5.50
C PRO A 110 -27.92 8.97 -4.35
N VAL A 111 -26.73 9.55 -4.33
CA VAL A 111 -26.42 10.75 -3.52
C VAL A 111 -26.57 12.00 -4.37
N HIS A 112 -26.97 13.11 -3.73
CA HIS A 112 -27.29 14.39 -4.37
C HIS A 112 -26.07 14.98 -5.11
N ASP A 113 -24.91 15.02 -4.44
CA ASP A 113 -23.69 15.65 -4.95
C ASP A 113 -22.46 14.74 -4.85
N ASN A 114 -21.43 15.04 -5.66
CA ASN A 114 -20.13 14.37 -5.59
C ASN A 114 -19.48 14.48 -4.20
N GLY A 115 -19.73 15.57 -3.47
CA GLY A 115 -19.26 15.76 -2.10
C GLY A 115 -19.80 14.69 -1.14
N ALA A 116 -21.09 14.35 -1.24
CA ALA A 116 -21.69 13.28 -0.45
C ALA A 116 -21.11 11.89 -0.81
N GLY A 117 -20.72 11.69 -2.08
CA GLY A 117 -20.06 10.46 -2.53
C GLY A 117 -18.67 10.23 -1.91
N PHE A 118 -17.90 11.31 -1.72
CA PHE A 118 -16.56 11.27 -1.11
C PHE A 118 -16.55 11.47 0.41
N ALA A 119 -17.63 11.99 1.00
CA ALA A 119 -17.73 12.25 2.44
C ALA A 119 -17.34 11.05 3.33
N PRO A 120 -17.73 9.79 3.04
CA PRO A 120 -17.36 8.66 3.89
C PRO A 120 -15.85 8.47 4.06
N PHE A 121 -15.09 8.68 2.98
CA PHE A 121 -13.64 8.54 2.99
C PHE A 121 -12.99 9.62 3.83
N PHE A 122 -13.33 10.88 3.56
CA PHE A 122 -12.76 12.02 4.27
C PHE A 122 -13.18 12.04 5.74
N MET A 123 -14.41 11.62 6.06
CA MET A 123 -14.84 11.47 7.45
C MET A 123 -13.96 10.46 8.19
N ALA A 124 -13.78 9.25 7.64
CA ALA A 124 -12.93 8.23 8.25
C ALA A 124 -11.47 8.70 8.39
N LEU A 125 -10.95 9.43 7.39
CA LEU A 125 -9.59 9.98 7.36
C LEU A 125 -9.40 11.07 8.42
N CYS A 126 -10.31 12.04 8.49
CA CYS A 126 -10.26 13.15 9.45
C CYS A 126 -10.32 12.65 10.89
N LEU A 127 -11.12 11.62 11.20
CA LEU A 127 -11.16 11.05 12.55
C LEU A 127 -9.81 10.43 12.96
N TRP A 128 -9.11 9.77 12.02
CA TRP A 128 -7.78 9.22 12.30
C TRP A 128 -6.74 10.32 12.49
N ILE A 129 -6.72 11.31 11.58
CA ILE A 129 -5.81 12.45 11.66
C ILE A 129 -6.03 13.24 12.94
N GLY A 130 -7.29 13.46 13.34
CA GLY A 130 -7.61 14.08 14.62
C GLY A 130 -7.07 13.29 15.81
N GLY A 131 -7.13 11.95 15.75
CA GLY A 131 -6.47 11.07 16.72
C GLY A 131 -4.95 11.24 16.79
N ILE A 132 -4.28 11.40 15.65
CA ILE A 132 -2.84 11.74 15.61
C ILE A 132 -2.60 13.11 16.25
N ALA A 133 -3.38 14.12 15.86
CA ALA A 133 -3.23 15.50 16.30
C ALA A 133 -3.36 15.66 17.82
N ILE A 134 -4.29 14.93 18.45
CA ILE A 134 -4.44 14.89 19.91
C ILE A 134 -3.12 14.53 20.59
N PHE A 135 -2.36 13.56 20.07
CA PHE A 135 -1.08 13.13 20.68
C PHE A 135 0.17 13.84 20.15
N LEU A 136 -0.02 14.80 19.23
CA LEU A 136 0.99 15.83 18.96
C LEU A 136 0.97 16.89 20.05
N ILE A 137 -0.23 17.26 20.53
CA ILE A 137 -0.43 18.32 21.53
C ILE A 137 -0.36 17.77 22.96
N PHE A 138 -1.08 16.68 23.24
CA PHE A 138 -1.19 16.09 24.56
C PHE A 138 -0.32 14.86 24.73
N PRO A 139 0.22 14.60 25.93
CA PRO A 139 0.96 13.38 26.20
C PRO A 139 0.02 12.16 26.18
N ALA A 140 0.45 11.07 25.53
CA ALA A 140 -0.33 9.84 25.46
C ALA A 140 -0.55 9.14 26.81
N LEU A 141 0.31 9.38 27.79
CA LEU A 141 0.16 8.92 29.17
C LEU A 141 0.38 10.10 30.10
N ALA A 142 -0.49 10.22 31.10
CA ALA A 142 -0.36 11.25 32.13
C ALA A 142 0.88 10.99 33.00
N LEU A 143 1.50 12.06 33.49
CA LEU A 143 2.54 11.98 34.52
C LEU A 143 1.95 11.38 35.79
N ARG A 144 2.63 10.38 36.38
CA ARG A 144 2.30 9.89 37.71
C ARG A 144 2.76 10.92 38.73
N ARG A 145 1.80 11.55 39.42
CA ARG A 145 2.11 12.58 40.44
C ARG A 145 2.70 11.94 41.69
N HIS A 146 2.20 10.77 42.05
CA HIS A 146 2.66 10.00 43.21
C HIS A 146 3.29 8.68 42.74
N PRO A 147 4.47 8.29 43.27
CA PRO A 147 5.10 7.00 42.97
C PRO A 147 4.19 5.79 43.25
N GLU A 148 3.25 5.93 44.18
CA GLU A 148 2.28 4.89 44.58
C GLU A 148 1.03 4.80 43.69
N GLU A 149 0.87 5.70 42.71
CA GLU A 149 -0.29 5.65 41.79
C GLU A 149 -0.26 4.35 40.97
N SER A 150 -1.31 3.53 41.13
CA SER A 150 -1.49 2.29 40.38
C SER A 150 -1.51 2.54 38.87
N PHE A 151 -0.81 1.68 38.13
CA PHE A 151 -0.64 1.83 36.69
C PHE A 151 -1.96 1.80 35.91
N TRP A 152 -2.94 1.01 36.38
CA TRP A 152 -4.27 0.95 35.74
C TRP A 152 -5.01 2.29 35.85
N ARG A 153 -4.94 2.98 36.99
CA ARG A 153 -5.58 4.29 37.17
C ARG A 153 -4.97 5.35 36.25
N CYS A 154 -3.64 5.35 36.13
CA CYS A 154 -2.92 6.23 35.21
C CYS A 154 -3.32 5.97 33.75
N GLY A 155 -3.36 4.70 33.34
CA GLY A 155 -3.77 4.28 32.00
C GLY A 155 -5.22 4.65 31.69
N PHE A 156 -6.19 4.17 32.48
CA PHE A 156 -7.61 4.44 32.26
C PHE A 156 -7.94 5.93 32.25
N ARG A 157 -7.32 6.73 33.12
CA ARG A 157 -7.50 8.19 33.12
C ARG A 157 -7.08 8.81 31.79
N SER A 158 -5.91 8.45 31.28
CA SER A 158 -5.43 8.98 29.99
C SER A 158 -6.31 8.52 28.82
N MET A 159 -6.77 7.27 28.85
CA MET A 159 -7.65 6.71 27.83
C MET A 159 -9.04 7.34 27.84
N ALA A 160 -9.58 7.65 29.03
CA ALA A 160 -10.86 8.33 29.18
C ALA A 160 -10.82 9.77 28.63
N ILE A 161 -9.73 10.50 28.89
CA ILE A 161 -9.53 11.85 28.33
C ILE A 161 -9.43 11.78 26.81
N GLY A 162 -8.63 10.84 26.28
CA GLY A 162 -8.54 10.61 24.83
C GLY A 162 -9.90 10.28 24.21
N ALA A 163 -10.65 9.35 24.82
CA ALA A 163 -11.98 8.96 24.34
C ALA A 163 -12.98 10.14 24.35
N LEU A 164 -12.91 11.02 25.35
CA LEU A 164 -13.74 12.22 25.43
C LEU A 164 -13.45 13.18 24.26
N PHE A 165 -12.17 13.52 24.03
CA PHE A 165 -11.78 14.35 22.88
C PHE A 165 -12.10 13.67 21.56
N GLY A 166 -11.93 12.35 21.48
CA GLY A 166 -12.32 11.51 20.35
C GLY A 166 -13.82 11.59 20.05
N ALA A 167 -14.67 11.44 21.05
CA ALA A 167 -16.11 11.55 20.88
C ALA A 167 -16.50 12.97 20.46
N LEU A 168 -15.92 13.99 21.09
CA LEU A 168 -16.19 15.39 20.77
C LEU A 168 -15.81 15.73 19.33
N GLN A 169 -14.60 15.36 18.87
CA GLN A 169 -14.20 15.59 17.48
C GLN A 169 -15.09 14.86 16.47
N ALA A 170 -15.59 13.66 16.82
CA ALA A 170 -16.46 12.91 15.93
C ALA A 170 -17.80 13.62 15.72
N VAL A 171 -18.40 14.09 16.81
CA VAL A 171 -19.62 14.91 16.75
C VAL A 171 -19.36 16.19 15.98
N THR A 172 -18.22 16.87 16.19
CA THR A 172 -17.86 18.08 15.43
C THR A 172 -17.74 17.79 13.93
N VAL A 173 -17.11 16.68 13.53
CA VAL A 173 -16.96 16.29 12.12
C VAL A 173 -18.33 16.00 11.49
N VAL A 174 -19.18 15.22 12.16
CA VAL A 174 -20.52 14.89 11.64
C VAL A 174 -21.39 16.14 11.52
N THR A 175 -21.43 16.97 12.57
CA THR A 175 -22.19 18.24 12.57
C THR A 175 -21.66 19.21 11.51
N GLY A 176 -20.34 19.35 11.37
CA GLY A 176 -19.74 20.20 10.33
C GLY A 176 -20.15 19.76 8.94
N LEU A 177 -20.07 18.47 8.64
CA LEU A 177 -20.50 17.95 7.34
C LEU A 177 -22.03 18.08 7.13
N GLN A 178 -22.84 17.96 8.17
CA GLN A 178 -24.28 18.23 8.09
C GLN A 178 -24.57 19.69 7.72
N LEU A 179 -23.85 20.64 8.33
CA LEU A 179 -24.09 22.08 8.13
C LEU A 179 -23.53 22.59 6.80
N PHE A 180 -22.32 22.16 6.42
CA PHE A 180 -21.63 22.67 5.23
C PHE A 180 -21.97 21.89 3.96
N LEU A 181 -22.10 20.56 4.05
CA LEU A 181 -22.39 19.69 2.90
C LEU A 181 -23.87 19.31 2.79
N LYS A 182 -24.72 19.72 3.75
CA LYS A 182 -26.16 19.38 3.79
C LYS A 182 -26.40 17.90 3.51
N LEU A 183 -25.68 17.04 4.23
CA LEU A 183 -25.76 15.59 4.04
C LEU A 183 -27.14 15.05 4.44
N ASP A 184 -27.92 14.57 3.48
CA ASP A 184 -29.14 13.80 3.73
C ASP A 184 -28.78 12.33 4.03
N ALA A 185 -28.29 12.07 5.23
CA ALA A 185 -27.95 10.72 5.65
C ALA A 185 -29.21 9.86 5.87
N GLN A 186 -29.32 8.77 5.12
CA GLN A 186 -30.42 7.80 5.25
C GLN A 186 -30.54 7.21 6.67
N ASN A 187 -29.40 6.99 7.34
CA ASN A 187 -29.37 6.51 8.72
C ASN A 187 -28.44 7.37 9.59
N PHE A 188 -28.97 8.52 10.02
CA PHE A 188 -28.22 9.49 10.83
C PHE A 188 -27.74 8.92 12.18
N GLY A 189 -28.56 8.10 12.84
CA GLY A 189 -28.19 7.48 14.12
C GLY A 189 -26.97 6.57 14.00
N ALA A 190 -26.96 5.72 12.96
CA ALA A 190 -25.82 4.87 12.69
C ALA A 190 -24.57 5.65 12.24
N LEU A 191 -24.74 6.74 11.51
CA LEU A 191 -23.65 7.63 11.11
C LEU A 191 -22.93 8.22 12.34
N VAL A 192 -23.68 8.78 13.29
CA VAL A 192 -23.12 9.33 14.53
C VAL A 192 -22.46 8.23 15.35
N LEU A 193 -23.14 7.08 15.51
CA LEU A 193 -22.62 5.95 16.28
C LEU A 193 -21.28 5.46 15.72
N ILE A 194 -21.20 5.19 14.41
CA ILE A 194 -19.97 4.67 13.81
C ILE A 194 -18.86 5.72 13.85
N ALA A 195 -19.16 7.01 13.66
CA ALA A 195 -18.17 8.07 13.74
C ALA A 195 -17.56 8.20 15.14
N VAL A 196 -18.39 8.18 16.19
CA VAL A 196 -17.93 8.26 17.59
C VAL A 196 -17.08 7.04 17.95
N LEU A 197 -17.57 5.83 17.65
CA LEU A 197 -16.85 4.60 17.95
C LEU A 197 -15.54 4.48 17.16
N ALA A 198 -15.54 4.84 15.88
CA ALA A 198 -14.33 4.88 15.07
C ALA A 198 -13.31 5.85 15.65
N SER A 199 -13.75 7.06 16.03
CA SER A 199 -12.87 8.07 16.62
C SER A 199 -12.24 7.61 17.93
N ILE A 200 -13.03 7.02 18.84
CA ILE A 200 -12.51 6.46 20.09
C ILE A 200 -11.48 5.36 19.80
N GLY A 201 -11.79 4.46 18.88
CA GLY A 201 -10.87 3.39 18.48
C GLY A 201 -9.58 3.93 17.85
N TYR A 202 -9.66 4.92 16.96
CA TYR A 202 -8.49 5.53 16.33
C TYR A 202 -7.64 6.30 17.32
N VAL A 203 -8.27 7.06 18.24
CA VAL A 203 -7.55 7.71 19.34
C VAL A 203 -6.84 6.66 20.19
N ALA A 204 -7.51 5.55 20.53
CA ALA A 204 -6.88 4.47 21.29
C ALA A 204 -5.65 3.89 20.58
N VAL A 205 -5.74 3.61 19.27
CA VAL A 205 -4.60 3.09 18.47
C VAL A 205 -3.44 4.06 18.46
N ASN A 206 -3.73 5.35 18.22
CA ASN A 206 -2.71 6.39 18.21
C ASN A 206 -2.08 6.58 19.60
N GLN A 207 -2.88 6.53 20.65
CA GLN A 207 -2.41 6.57 22.03
C GLN A 207 -1.48 5.40 22.32
N ALA A 208 -1.85 4.19 21.92
CA ALA A 208 -1.05 2.99 22.15
C ALA A 208 0.31 3.07 21.47
N CYS A 209 0.36 3.53 20.21
CA CYS A 209 1.61 3.71 19.46
C CYS A 209 2.55 4.67 20.20
N VAL A 210 2.04 5.83 20.61
CA VAL A 210 2.81 6.87 21.29
C VAL A 210 3.18 6.45 22.73
N ALA A 211 2.27 5.78 23.44
CA ALA A 211 2.51 5.25 24.78
C ALA A 211 3.62 4.19 24.79
N ALA A 212 3.65 3.31 23.79
CA ALA A 212 4.61 2.22 23.68
C ALA A 212 5.99 2.68 23.18
N LEU A 213 6.05 3.59 22.20
CA LEU A 213 7.27 3.92 21.45
C LEU A 213 7.73 5.38 21.57
N GLY A 214 6.99 6.23 22.29
CA GLY A 214 7.31 7.65 22.41
C GLY A 214 7.23 8.38 21.07
N TYR A 215 8.24 9.19 20.76
CA TYR A 215 8.33 9.94 19.49
C TYR A 215 8.23 9.04 18.26
N ARG A 216 8.87 7.86 18.28
CA ARG A 216 8.81 6.88 17.17
C ARG A 216 7.39 6.33 16.97
N GLY A 217 6.58 6.32 18.02
CA GLY A 217 5.17 5.93 17.96
C GLY A 217 4.33 6.84 17.08
N ARG A 218 4.64 8.14 17.04
CA ARG A 218 3.97 9.09 16.14
C ARG A 218 4.23 8.77 14.67
N ALA A 219 5.48 8.41 14.33
CA ALA A 219 5.81 7.96 12.98
C ALA A 219 5.07 6.67 12.62
N LEU A 220 4.98 5.71 13.54
CA LEU A 220 4.20 4.49 13.32
C LEU A 220 2.72 4.77 13.06
N SER A 221 2.10 5.69 13.80
CA SER A 221 0.73 6.14 13.58
C SER A 221 0.49 6.70 12.17
N VAL A 222 1.46 7.44 11.62
CA VAL A 222 1.40 7.97 10.25
C VAL A 222 1.58 6.84 9.23
N ILE A 223 2.47 5.88 9.47
CA ILE A 223 2.64 4.70 8.60
C ILE A 223 1.33 3.89 8.55
N LEU A 224 0.69 3.67 9.70
CA LEU A 224 -0.61 3.00 9.77
C LEU A 224 -1.71 3.79 9.04
N LEU A 225 -1.69 5.12 9.09
CA LEU A 225 -2.58 5.95 8.29
C LEU A 225 -2.36 5.73 6.79
N CYS A 226 -1.11 5.81 6.31
CA CYS A 226 -0.78 5.57 4.90
C CYS A 226 -1.26 4.20 4.43
N LEU A 227 -1.01 3.17 5.25
CA LEU A 227 -1.43 1.80 4.98
C LEU A 227 -2.95 1.67 4.87
N GLN A 228 -3.70 2.38 5.71
CA GLN A 228 -5.15 2.39 5.68
C GLN A 228 -5.73 3.11 4.48
N ILE A 229 -5.18 4.26 4.11
CA ILE A 229 -5.67 5.03 2.95
C ILE A 229 -5.67 4.15 1.69
N THR A 230 -4.57 3.43 1.44
CA THR A 230 -4.46 2.55 0.27
C THR A 230 -5.37 1.32 0.36
N SER A 231 -5.56 0.77 1.56
CA SER A 231 -6.35 -0.47 1.76
C SER A 231 -7.86 -0.25 1.86
N THR A 232 -8.33 1.00 2.03
CA THR A 232 -9.76 1.30 2.28
C THR A 232 -10.65 1.11 1.04
N GLY A 233 -10.07 1.18 -0.17
CA GLY A 233 -10.84 1.09 -1.42
C GLY A 233 -11.87 2.22 -1.57
N ALA A 234 -11.46 3.44 -1.22
CA ALA A 234 -12.37 4.56 -1.07
C ALA A 234 -12.76 5.22 -2.40
N THR A 235 -11.77 5.48 -3.26
CA THR A 235 -11.93 6.09 -4.59
C THR A 235 -12.14 5.03 -5.67
N PHE A 236 -11.45 3.90 -5.54
CA PHE A 236 -11.57 2.74 -6.41
C PHE A 236 -11.80 1.49 -5.56
N PRO A 237 -12.49 0.46 -6.08
CA PRO A 237 -12.65 -0.80 -5.38
C PRO A 237 -11.29 -1.36 -4.94
N VAL A 238 -11.21 -1.93 -3.74
CA VAL A 238 -9.94 -2.46 -3.24
C VAL A 238 -9.37 -3.58 -4.13
N GLU A 239 -10.23 -4.26 -4.89
CA GLU A 239 -9.85 -5.30 -5.84
C GLU A 239 -8.98 -4.81 -7.00
N THR A 240 -8.93 -3.49 -7.24
CA THR A 240 -8.01 -2.90 -8.22
C THR A 240 -6.63 -2.58 -7.63
N ALA A 241 -6.47 -2.64 -6.31
CA ALA A 241 -5.19 -2.44 -5.64
C ALA A 241 -4.31 -3.72 -5.73
N PRO A 242 -2.98 -3.62 -5.55
CA PRO A 242 -2.11 -4.80 -5.44
C PRO A 242 -2.57 -5.78 -4.35
N ARG A 243 -2.32 -7.09 -4.55
CA ARG A 243 -2.76 -8.18 -3.64
C ARG A 243 -2.43 -7.95 -2.17
N PHE A 244 -1.30 -7.30 -1.89
CA PHE A 244 -0.91 -6.93 -0.52
C PHE A 244 -1.97 -6.08 0.20
N PHE A 245 -2.51 -5.06 -0.46
CA PHE A 245 -3.52 -4.17 0.12
C PHE A 245 -4.91 -4.81 0.16
N GLN A 246 -5.23 -5.68 -0.79
CA GLN A 246 -6.45 -6.49 -0.77
C GLN A 246 -6.51 -7.40 0.47
N PHE A 247 -5.40 -8.08 0.76
CA PHE A 247 -5.28 -8.94 1.94
C PHE A 247 -5.42 -8.15 3.26
N LEU A 248 -4.88 -6.94 3.28
CA LEU A 248 -4.85 -6.11 4.49
C LEU A 248 -6.16 -5.35 4.73
N SER A 249 -6.88 -5.00 3.66
CA SER A 249 -8.15 -4.30 3.68
C SER A 249 -9.16 -4.82 4.71
N PRO A 250 -9.48 -6.13 4.79
CA PRO A 250 -10.44 -6.64 5.77
C PRO A 250 -9.95 -6.58 7.22
N LEU A 251 -8.64 -6.46 7.46
CA LEU A 251 -8.06 -6.42 8.81
C LEU A 251 -8.07 -5.01 9.41
N LEU A 252 -8.13 -3.98 8.58
CA LEU A 252 -7.99 -2.59 8.98
C LEU A 252 -9.34 -1.95 9.31
N PRO A 253 -9.43 -1.16 10.40
CA PRO A 253 -10.70 -0.61 10.85
C PRO A 253 -11.26 0.45 9.89
N MET A 254 -10.40 1.25 9.25
CA MET A 254 -10.83 2.31 8.31
C MET A 254 -11.62 1.80 7.11
N THR A 255 -11.28 0.61 6.61
CA THR A 255 -12.03 -0.06 5.53
C THR A 255 -13.51 -0.22 5.91
N HIS A 256 -13.77 -0.75 7.10
CA HIS A 256 -15.14 -1.05 7.54
C HIS A 256 -15.88 0.22 7.93
N VAL A 257 -15.20 1.16 8.59
CA VAL A 257 -15.76 2.46 8.96
C VAL A 257 -16.20 3.23 7.71
N ALA A 258 -15.34 3.34 6.69
CA ALA A 258 -15.69 4.05 5.46
C ALA A 258 -16.86 3.38 4.71
N ARG A 259 -16.94 2.04 4.70
CA ARG A 259 -18.07 1.31 4.09
C ARG A 259 -19.37 1.54 4.86
N THR A 260 -19.35 1.46 6.19
CA THR A 260 -20.55 1.69 7.02
C THR A 260 -21.01 3.14 6.95
N ILE A 261 -20.09 4.13 6.97
CA ILE A 261 -20.45 5.53 6.76
C ILE A 261 -21.07 5.73 5.37
N ARG A 262 -20.51 5.09 4.33
CA ARG A 262 -21.07 5.16 2.97
C ARG A 262 -22.50 4.63 2.91
N ALA A 263 -22.77 3.47 3.52
CA ALA A 263 -24.10 2.89 3.60
C ALA A 263 -25.07 3.73 4.46
N ALA A 264 -24.57 4.36 5.53
CA ALA A 264 -25.38 5.25 6.37
C ALA A 264 -25.78 6.56 5.66
N ILE A 265 -24.91 7.08 4.76
CA ILE A 265 -25.20 8.27 3.96
C ILE A 265 -26.07 7.92 2.75
N ALA A 266 -25.59 7.03 1.87
CA ALA A 266 -26.21 6.75 0.58
C ALA A 266 -27.39 5.76 0.66
N GLY A 267 -27.47 4.96 1.73
CA GLY A 267 -28.38 3.83 1.85
C GLY A 267 -27.73 2.49 1.47
N GLY A 268 -28.42 1.39 1.80
CA GLY A 268 -27.94 0.02 1.61
C GLY A 268 -27.64 -0.72 2.91
N GLU A 269 -27.00 -1.89 2.82
CA GLU A 269 -26.66 -2.70 3.99
C GLU A 269 -25.54 -2.03 4.80
N LEU A 270 -25.82 -1.72 6.07
CA LEU A 270 -24.88 -0.98 6.92
C LEU A 270 -23.59 -1.75 7.27
N HIS A 271 -23.60 -3.08 7.21
CA HIS A 271 -22.51 -3.93 7.67
C HIS A 271 -22.02 -3.60 9.11
N LEU A 272 -22.89 -3.00 9.93
CA LEU A 272 -22.53 -2.40 11.22
C LEU A 272 -21.88 -3.42 12.16
N GLY A 273 -22.41 -4.65 12.23
CA GLY A 273 -21.87 -5.70 13.10
C GLY A 273 -20.39 -6.01 12.83
N LYS A 274 -20.00 -6.14 11.54
CA LYS A 274 -18.60 -6.38 11.17
C LYS A 274 -17.71 -5.19 11.55
N ALA A 275 -18.16 -3.97 11.29
CA ALA A 275 -17.43 -2.76 11.64
C ALA A 275 -17.23 -2.64 13.16
N LEU A 276 -18.28 -2.91 13.96
CA LEU A 276 -18.22 -2.88 15.41
C LEU A 276 -17.24 -3.92 15.98
N VAL A 277 -17.24 -5.14 15.46
CA VAL A 277 -16.32 -6.20 15.90
C VAL A 277 -14.87 -5.81 15.62
N VAL A 278 -14.56 -5.35 14.40
CA VAL A 278 -13.19 -4.95 14.05
C VAL A 278 -12.74 -3.75 14.89
N LEU A 279 -13.59 -2.74 15.06
CA LEU A 279 -13.29 -1.60 15.92
C LEU A 279 -13.08 -2.02 17.38
N ALA A 280 -13.91 -2.91 17.91
CA ALA A 280 -13.77 -3.40 19.28
C ALA A 280 -12.44 -4.13 19.46
N ILE A 281 -12.04 -5.01 18.53
CA ILE A 281 -10.76 -5.70 18.58
C ILE A 281 -9.59 -4.70 18.60
N TRP A 282 -9.55 -3.76 17.67
CA TRP A 282 -8.49 -2.76 17.60
C TRP A 282 -8.45 -1.86 18.84
N THR A 283 -9.60 -1.45 19.35
CA THR A 283 -9.70 -0.61 20.56
C THR A 283 -9.19 -1.37 21.78
N LEU A 284 -9.64 -2.62 21.98
CA LEU A 284 -9.22 -3.45 23.11
C LEU A 284 -7.72 -3.75 23.06
N LEU A 285 -7.18 -4.12 21.89
CA LEU A 285 -5.74 -4.35 21.72
C LEU A 285 -4.93 -3.09 22.06
N SER A 286 -5.40 -1.92 21.63
CA SER A 286 -4.74 -0.65 21.89
C SER A 286 -4.80 -0.25 23.36
N TRP A 287 -5.92 -0.50 24.01
CA TRP A 287 -6.11 -0.29 25.44
C TRP A 287 -5.17 -1.17 26.26
N VAL A 288 -5.10 -2.46 25.95
CA VAL A 288 -4.16 -3.40 26.58
C VAL A 288 -2.71 -2.94 26.36
N ALA A 289 -2.33 -2.56 25.14
CA ALA A 289 -0.99 -2.05 24.83
C ALA A 289 -0.66 -0.76 25.62
N THR A 290 -1.65 0.12 25.79
CA THR A 290 -1.51 1.35 26.59
C THR A 290 -1.31 1.02 28.08
N LEU A 291 -2.05 0.04 28.62
CA LEU A 291 -1.93 -0.39 30.01
C LEU A 291 -0.60 -1.09 30.29
N ILE A 292 -0.12 -1.93 29.37
CA ILE A 292 1.22 -2.53 29.43
C ILE A 292 2.29 -1.42 29.40
N SER A 293 2.13 -0.43 28.53
CA SER A 293 3.04 0.72 28.45
C SER A 293 3.03 1.54 29.74
N ALA A 294 1.87 1.73 30.36
CA ALA A 294 1.73 2.37 31.65
C ALA A 294 2.41 1.55 32.76
N ALA A 295 2.26 0.23 32.78
CA ALA A 295 2.87 -0.67 33.77
C ALA A 295 4.41 -0.70 33.69
N ARG A 296 4.96 -0.70 32.47
CA ARG A 296 6.41 -0.70 32.23
C ARG A 296 7.09 0.61 32.61
N ARG A 297 6.35 1.72 32.71
CA ARG A 297 6.91 3.02 33.10
C ARG A 297 7.09 3.11 34.62
N LYS A 298 8.34 3.28 35.05
CA LYS A 298 8.73 3.55 36.44
C LYS A 298 9.21 5.01 36.58
N GLY A 299 8.62 5.78 37.49
CA GLY A 299 9.03 7.15 37.83
C GLY A 299 8.21 8.29 37.22
N GLN A 300 8.52 9.53 37.61
CA GLN A 300 7.82 10.77 37.22
C GLN A 300 8.23 11.34 35.85
N ARG A 301 9.03 10.61 35.04
CA ARG A 301 9.54 11.17 33.79
C ARG A 301 8.48 11.10 32.69
N PRO A 302 8.25 12.19 31.93
CA PRO A 302 7.47 12.14 30.69
C PRO A 302 8.17 11.22 29.65
N MET A 303 7.54 11.03 28.49
CA MET A 303 8.10 10.27 27.37
C MET A 303 9.58 10.63 27.09
N PRO A 304 10.35 9.73 26.42
CA PRO A 304 11.70 10.06 25.97
C PRO A 304 11.70 11.44 25.31
N TYR A 305 12.65 12.28 25.73
CA TYR A 305 12.86 13.68 25.34
C TYR A 305 12.29 14.01 23.95
N ASP A 306 11.30 14.90 23.90
CA ASP A 306 10.68 15.39 22.66
C ASP A 306 11.33 16.73 22.29
N PRO A 307 12.26 16.77 21.31
CA PRO A 307 12.94 18.00 20.92
C PRO A 307 11.97 19.04 20.32
N ALA A 308 10.77 18.63 19.90
CA ALA A 308 9.76 19.53 19.33
C ALA A 308 9.01 20.33 20.40
N LEU A 309 9.02 19.86 21.66
CA LEU A 309 8.44 20.58 22.80
C LEU A 309 9.47 21.42 23.56
N THR A 310 10.75 21.31 23.21
CA THR A 310 11.77 22.22 23.71
C THR A 310 11.78 23.47 22.84
N PHE A 311 11.27 24.57 23.38
CA PHE A 311 11.69 25.89 22.93
C PHE A 311 13.20 25.95 23.13
N LYS A 312 13.94 25.87 22.02
CA LYS A 312 15.38 26.11 22.01
C LYS A 312 15.59 27.44 22.74
N LYS A 313 16.38 27.48 23.82
CA LYS A 313 16.76 28.73 24.49
C LYS A 313 17.21 29.69 23.38
N VAL A 314 16.36 30.68 23.09
CA VAL A 314 16.72 31.72 22.14
C VAL A 314 17.83 32.48 22.86
N PRO A 315 19.05 32.58 22.29
CA PRO A 315 20.08 33.39 22.92
C PRO A 315 19.51 34.79 23.09
N SER A 316 19.60 35.33 24.31
CA SER A 316 19.08 36.65 24.65
C SER A 316 19.62 37.68 23.67
N VAL A 317 18.76 38.17 22.79
CA VAL A 317 19.10 39.33 21.96
C VAL A 317 18.99 40.54 22.88
N SER A 318 20.12 41.16 23.19
CA SER A 318 20.15 42.44 23.90
C SER A 318 19.34 43.45 23.09
N SER A 319 18.26 43.99 23.69
CA SER A 319 17.51 45.05 23.04
C SER A 319 18.37 46.32 22.96
N PRO A 320 18.27 47.13 21.90
CA PRO A 320 19.00 48.40 21.79
C PRO A 320 18.53 49.46 22.81
N LEU A 321 17.56 49.14 23.68
CA LEU A 321 17.04 50.01 24.73
C LEU A 321 17.49 49.61 26.15
N GLY A 322 18.53 48.78 26.28
CA GLY A 322 19.23 48.58 27.56
C GLY A 322 18.44 47.85 28.65
N ALA A 323 17.25 47.31 28.36
CA ALA A 323 16.51 46.47 29.28
C ALA A 323 16.84 44.99 29.04
N ASN A 324 17.58 44.39 29.98
CA ASN A 324 17.70 42.93 30.10
C ASN A 324 16.33 42.36 30.48
N SER A 325 15.48 42.09 29.48
CA SER A 325 14.27 41.31 29.68
C SER A 325 14.65 39.83 29.85
N ALA A 326 15.01 39.46 31.07
CA ALA A 326 15.09 38.06 31.51
C ALA A 326 13.69 37.54 31.85
N ASN A 327 12.71 37.68 30.95
CA ASN A 327 11.40 37.07 31.15
C ASN A 327 11.39 35.67 30.53
N ASN A 328 12.09 34.74 31.19
CA ASN A 328 11.96 33.31 30.95
C ASN A 328 10.82 32.75 31.82
N VAL A 329 10.04 31.82 31.29
CA VAL A 329 8.98 31.11 32.02
C VAL A 329 9.52 30.34 33.24
N GLU A 330 10.81 29.98 33.23
CA GLU A 330 11.52 29.40 34.38
C GLU A 330 11.70 30.38 35.55
N ASP A 331 11.90 31.68 35.28
CA ASP A 331 11.95 32.72 36.33
C ASP A 331 10.57 32.96 36.95
N PHE A 332 9.50 32.78 36.17
CA PHE A 332 8.14 32.80 36.70
C PHE A 332 7.92 31.61 37.64
N ASP A 333 8.33 30.39 37.28
CA ASP A 333 8.14 29.21 38.14
C ASP A 333 9.03 29.26 39.41
N GLN A 334 10.25 29.80 39.32
CA GLN A 334 11.12 30.01 40.49
C GLN A 334 10.63 31.13 41.42
N SER A 335 10.22 32.29 40.87
CA SER A 335 9.66 33.38 41.68
C SER A 335 8.33 33.00 42.31
N THR A 336 7.48 32.22 41.63
CA THR A 336 6.22 31.72 42.19
C THR A 336 6.45 30.67 43.29
N ARG A 337 7.52 29.86 43.20
CA ARG A 337 7.93 28.94 44.27
C ARG A 337 8.50 29.68 45.47
N GLN A 338 9.41 30.64 45.26
CA GLN A 338 9.97 31.46 46.34
C GLN A 338 8.92 32.36 47.02
N ALA A 339 7.92 32.85 46.28
CA ALA A 339 6.80 33.59 46.86
C ALA A 339 5.87 32.70 47.71
N LYS A 340 5.77 31.40 47.40
CA LYS A 340 5.02 30.43 48.21
C LYS A 340 5.75 30.00 49.48
N GLU A 341 7.08 29.96 49.46
CA GLU A 341 7.90 29.61 50.62
C GLU A 341 8.04 30.76 51.64
N ASN A 342 7.82 32.02 51.22
CA ASN A 342 7.93 33.20 52.07
C ASN A 342 6.59 33.74 52.61
N LEU A 343 5.49 32.99 52.47
CA LEU A 343 4.24 33.33 53.14
C LEU A 343 4.31 32.90 54.61
N PRO A 344 4.20 33.81 55.59
CA PRO A 344 4.08 33.41 56.99
C PRO A 344 2.82 32.58 57.19
N SER A 345 2.96 31.48 57.93
CA SER A 345 1.93 30.50 58.27
C SER A 345 0.70 31.11 58.93
#